data_AF-A0A7C3QJR0-F1
#
_entry.id   AF-A0A7C3QJR0-F1
#
_cell.length_a   1.000
_cell.length_b   1.000
_cell.length_c   1.000
_cell.angle_alpha   90.00
_cell.angle_beta   90.00
_cell.angle_gamma   90.00
#
_symmetry.space_group_name_H-M   'P 1'
#
loop_
_entity.id
_entity.type
_entity.pdbx_description
1 polymer ?
#
loop_
_entity_poly.entity_id
_entity_poly.type
_entity_poly.pdbx_seq_one_letter_code
_entity_poly.pdbx_strand_id
1 'polypeptide(L)' 'MAEIDEIAEAIARRLVERRESIAVAESSAGGLISAALLGVPGASVYFKGGVV' A
#
# COMPACT_ATOMS: atom_id res chain seq x y z
N MET A 1 11.43 3.88 -10.34
CA MET A 1 10.00 3.80 -9.99
C MET A 1 9.48 2.37 -10.12
N ALA A 2 9.78 1.67 -11.22
CA ALA A 2 9.32 0.30 -11.48
C ALA A 2 9.45 -0.68 -10.30
N GLU A 3 10.57 -0.69 -9.58
CA GLU A 3 10.73 -1.60 -8.41
C GLU A 3 9.73 -1.34 -7.28
N ILE A 4 9.39 -0.07 -6.99
CA ILE A 4 8.43 0.26 -5.93
C ILE A 4 7.02 -0.16 -6.37
N ASP A 5 6.68 0.04 -7.64
CA ASP A 5 5.39 -0.33 -8.21
C ASP A 5 5.19 -1.86 -8.16
N GLU A 6 6.21 -2.64 -8.55
CA GLU A 6 6.20 -4.11 -8.49
C GLU A 6 6.03 -4.63 -7.05
N ILE A 7 6.69 -4.01 -6.07
CA ILE A 7 6.55 -4.36 -4.65
C ILE A 7 5.14 -4.04 -4.15
N ALA A 8 4.61 -2.87 -4.49
CA ALA A 8 3.27 -2.46 -4.07
C ALA A 8 2.19 -3.40 -4.64
N GLU A 9 2.31 -3.81 -5.91
CA GLU A 9 1.43 -4.80 -6.52
C GLU A 9 1.52 -6.17 -5.85
N ALA A 10 2.73 -6.62 -5.48
CA ALA A 10 2.91 -7.89 -4.79
C ALA A 10 2.27 -7.88 -3.40
N ILE A 11 2.37 -6.76 -2.68
CA ILE A 11 1.69 -6.55 -1.38
C ILE A 11 0.17 -6.58 -1.58
N ALA A 12 -0.35 -5.83 -2.57
CA ALA A 12 -1.77 -5.78 -2.88
C ALA A 12 -2.34 -7.17 -3.16
N ARG A 13 -1.70 -7.96 -4.03
CA ARG A 13 -2.10 -9.34 -4.34
C ARG A 13 -2.20 -10.20 -3.07
N ARG A 14 -1.16 -10.18 -2.23
CA ARG A 14 -1.13 -10.95 -0.98
C ARG A 14 -2.25 -10.59 -0.02
N LEU A 15 -2.51 -9.30 0.18
CA LEU A 15 -3.53 -8.84 1.11
C LEU A 15 -4.94 -9.18 0.59
N VAL A 16 -5.19 -9.01 -0.70
CA VAL A 16 -6.47 -9.34 -1.34
C VAL A 16 -6.76 -10.84 -1.27
N GLU A 17 -5.79 -11.70 -1.61
CA GLU A 17 -5.91 -13.17 -1.52
C GLU A 17 -6.26 -13.63 -0.10
N ARG A 18 -5.71 -12.95 0.90
CA ARG A 18 -5.91 -13.26 2.32
C ARG A 18 -7.11 -12.56 2.94
N ARG A 19 -7.78 -11.65 2.21
CA ARG A 19 -8.85 -10.77 2.71
C ARG A 19 -8.41 -9.95 3.93
N GLU A 20 -7.15 -9.52 3.93
CA GLU A 20 -6.57 -8.71 4.98
C GLU A 20 -6.56 -7.23 4.59
N SER A 21 -6.54 -6.37 5.61
CA SER A 21 -6.42 -4.93 5.42
C SER A 21 -5.38 -4.35 6.37
N ILE A 22 -4.71 -3.29 5.93
CA ILE A 22 -3.62 -2.64 6.66
C ILE A 22 -3.88 -1.13 6.83
N ALA A 23 -3.20 -0.54 7.81
CA ALA A 23 -3.00 0.89 7.92
C ALA A 23 -1.50 1.17 8.05
N VAL A 24 -1.04 2.33 7.59
CA VAL A 24 0.39 2.70 7.58
C VAL A 24 0.64 3.92 8.46
N ALA A 25 1.64 3.85 9.33
CA ALA A 25 2.15 5.00 10.07
C ALA A 25 3.56 5.31 9.57
N GLU A 26 3.77 6.51 9.04
CA GLU A 26 5.03 6.97 8.47
C GLU A 26 5.66 8.06 9.34
N SER A 27 6.93 8.37 9.07
CA SER A 27 7.62 9.55 9.59
C SER A 27 8.52 10.10 8.49
N SER A 28 9.80 9.71 8.45
CA SER A 28 10.77 10.19 7.44
C SER A 28 10.46 9.77 6.00
N ALA A 29 9.60 8.76 5.79
CA ALA A 29 9.12 8.37 4.47
C ALA A 29 8.15 9.39 3.85
N GLY A 30 7.56 10.28 4.66
CA GLY A 30 6.80 11.44 4.17
C GLY A 30 5.54 11.09 3.38
N GLY A 31 4.96 9.90 3.57
CA GLY A 31 3.76 9.45 2.85
C GLY A 31 4.06 8.66 1.58
N LEU A 32 5.34 8.42 1.24
CA LEU A 32 5.70 7.70 0.01
C LEU A 32 5.28 6.21 0.05
N ILE A 33 5.21 5.59 1.23
CA ILE A 33 4.74 4.20 1.34
C ILE A 33 3.23 4.16 1.08
N SER A 34 2.48 5.07 1.72
CA SER A 34 1.03 5.22 1.49
C SER A 34 0.74 5.56 0.04
N ALA A 35 1.51 6.45 -0.58
CA ALA A 35 1.35 6.84 -1.98
C ALA A 35 1.57 5.65 -2.93
N ALA A 36 2.62 4.85 -2.72
CA ALA A 36 2.88 3.66 -3.52
C ALA A 36 1.73 2.65 -3.42
N LEU A 37 1.24 2.38 -2.20
CA LEU A 37 0.16 1.43 -1.98
C LEU A 37 -1.19 1.92 -2.51
N LEU A 38 -1.48 3.22 -2.42
CA LEU A 38 -2.69 3.84 -2.97
C LEU A 38 -2.66 3.97 -4.49
N GLY A 39 -1.47 3.97 -5.10
CA GLY A 39 -1.28 4.01 -6.55
C GLY A 39 -1.70 2.73 -7.26
N VAL A 40 -1.77 1.59 -6.54
CA VAL A 40 -2.23 0.32 -7.10
C VAL A 40 -3.75 0.34 -7.32
N PRO A 41 -4.25 0.03 -8.52
CA PRO A 41 -5.68 -0.07 -8.77
C PRO A 41 -6.38 -1.04 -7.80
N GLY A 42 -7.45 -0.58 -7.16
CA GLY A 42 -8.19 -1.38 -6.17
C GLY A 42 -7.64 -1.32 -4.74
N ALA A 43 -6.72 -0.39 -4.45
CA ALA A 43 -6.15 -0.20 -3.11
C ALA A 43 -7.18 -0.10 -1.97
N SER A 44 -8.39 0.40 -2.24
CA SER A 44 -9.48 0.51 -1.26
C SER A 44 -9.94 -0.83 -0.67
N VAL A 45 -9.63 -1.95 -1.30
CA VAL A 45 -9.94 -3.30 -0.78
C VAL A 45 -9.07 -3.63 0.44
N TYR A 46 -7.81 -3.19 0.46
CA TYR A 46 -6.84 -3.59 1.50
C TYR A 46 -6.22 -2.43 2.30
N PHE A 47 -6.28 -1.19 1.82
CA PHE A 47 -5.70 -0.04 2.52
C PHE A 47 -6.77 0.73 3.29
N LYS A 48 -6.67 0.78 4.62
CA LYS A 48 -7.66 1.43 5.51
C LYS A 48 -7.37 2.90 5.80
N GLY A 49 -6.11 3.30 5.74
CA GLY A 49 -5.72 4.66 6.06
C GLY A 49 -4.25 4.75 6.45
N GLY A 50 -3.76 5.98 6.56
CA GLY A 50 -2.41 6.21 7.04
C GLY A 50 -2.27 7.52 7.81
N VAL A 51 -1.19 7.61 8.56
CA VAL A 51 -0.73 8.81 9.26
C VAL A 51 0.74 9.02 8.94
N VAL A 52 1.19 10.27 8.96
CA VAL A 52 2.57 10.69 8.68
C VAL A 52 3.11 11.47 9.87
#